data_AF-A0A525J8N9-F1
#
_entry.id   AF-A0A525J8N9-F1
#
_cell.length_a   1.000
_cell.length_b   1.000
_cell.length_c   1.000
_cell.angle_alpha   90.00
_cell.angle_beta   90.00
_cell.angle_gamma   90.00
#
_symmetry.space_group_name_H-M   'P 1'
#
loop_
_entity.id
_entity.type
_entity.pdbx_description
1 polymer ?
#
loop_
_entity_poly.entity_id
_entity_poly.type
_entity_poly.pdbx_seq_one_letter_code
_entity_poly.pdbx_strand_id
1 'polypeptide(L)'
;MNEIVALTPERILEVTEDVLRRFGLAKATVVDVARALDVSHGSVYRHFPSKASLREAVAKRWLERVSAPLAKIAEGSGPAPARLDKWLRTLFAAKHTRVSEDPEMFATYLTLAREACKTVKAHKESLTDQVELILSDGVKQGAFQVTDAKATARAIFEATSRFHHPAHSEEWSDPQLPARIDAVLALLLRGLEAPRKR
;
A
#
# COMPACT_ATOMS: atom_id res chain seq x y z
N MET A 1 18.15 28.20 18.70
CA MET A 1 18.83 28.10 17.40
C MET A 1 17.87 27.39 16.47
N ASN A 2 17.29 28.10 15.50
CA ASN A 2 16.46 27.45 14.48
C ASN A 2 17.41 26.68 13.55
N GLU A 3 17.33 25.36 13.57
CA GLU A 3 17.88 24.54 12.48
C GLU A 3 17.21 24.99 11.18
N ILE A 4 18.00 25.51 10.23
CA ILE A 4 17.55 25.68 8.86
C ILE A 4 17.46 24.26 8.30
N VAL A 5 16.31 23.60 8.51
CA VAL A 5 16.02 22.30 7.90
C VAL A 5 16.04 22.52 6.39
N ALA A 6 16.98 21.88 5.70
CA ALA A 6 17.08 21.96 4.26
C ALA A 6 15.73 21.58 3.62
N LEU A 7 15.30 22.33 2.60
CA LEU A 7 14.09 22.02 1.87
C LEU A 7 14.31 20.75 1.05
N THR A 8 13.74 19.63 1.50
CA THR A 8 13.81 18.34 0.80
C THR A 8 12.46 17.97 0.18
N PRO A 9 12.44 17.12 -0.87
CA PRO A 9 11.20 16.54 -1.38
C PRO A 9 10.36 15.89 -0.28
N GLU A 10 10.99 15.16 0.63
CA GLU A 10 10.34 14.48 1.75
C GLU A 10 9.64 15.48 2.67
N ARG A 11 10.33 16.57 3.02
CA ARG A 11 9.76 17.61 3.89
C ARG A 11 8.59 18.34 3.23
N ILE A 12 8.69 18.61 1.92
CA ILE A 12 7.58 19.18 1.15
C ILE A 12 6.37 18.25 1.18
N LEU A 13 6.58 16.94 0.99
CA LEU A 13 5.49 15.96 1.01
C LEU A 13 4.85 15.83 2.39
N GLU A 14 5.62 15.92 3.49
CA GLU A 14 5.07 15.93 4.85
C GLU A 14 4.13 17.10 5.07
N VAL A 15 4.61 18.31 4.77
CA VAL A 15 3.80 19.52 4.94
C VAL A 15 2.62 19.53 3.96
N THR A 16 2.76 18.93 2.78
CA THR A 16 1.64 18.77 1.86
C THR A 16 0.56 17.88 2.44
N GLU A 17 0.92 16.78 3.11
CA GLU A 17 -0.05 15.93 3.81
C GLU A 17 -0.76 16.69 4.93
N ASP A 18 -0.04 17.51 5.70
CA ASP A 18 -0.63 18.34 6.76
C ASP A 18 -1.60 19.40 6.20
N VAL A 19 -1.23 20.04 5.10
CA VAL A 19 -2.09 20.99 4.38
C VAL A 19 -3.33 20.29 3.82
N LEU A 20 -3.18 19.07 3.28
CA LEU A 20 -4.32 18.26 2.80
C LEU A 20 -5.25 17.88 3.95
N ARG A 21 -4.73 17.46 5.11
CA ARG A 21 -5.55 17.19 6.30
C ARG A 21 -6.30 18.42 6.78
N ARG A 22 -5.64 19.60 6.77
CA ARG A 22 -6.24 20.83 7.30
C ARG A 22 -7.31 21.43 6.40
N PHE A 23 -7.10 21.41 5.08
CA PHE A 23 -7.95 22.14 4.13
C PHE A 23 -8.78 21.24 3.22
N GLY A 24 -8.47 19.93 3.17
CA GLY A 24 -9.02 18.99 2.22
C GLY A 24 -8.45 19.18 0.81
N LEU A 25 -8.60 18.13 -0.01
CA LEU A 25 -8.02 18.07 -1.36
C LEU A 25 -8.42 19.22 -2.29
N ALA A 26 -9.67 19.69 -2.17
CA ALA A 26 -10.23 20.74 -3.03
C ALA A 26 -9.61 22.12 -2.75
N LYS A 27 -9.40 22.48 -1.48
CA LYS A 27 -8.94 23.81 -1.07
C LYS A 27 -7.42 23.91 -0.92
N ALA A 28 -6.73 22.79 -0.68
CA ALA A 28 -5.28 22.78 -0.55
C ALA A 28 -4.57 23.30 -1.82
N THR A 29 -3.66 24.27 -1.64
CA THR A 29 -2.83 24.82 -2.72
C THR A 29 -1.34 24.66 -2.44
N VAL A 30 -0.52 24.72 -3.49
CA VAL A 30 0.95 24.72 -3.36
C VAL A 30 1.44 25.99 -2.65
N VAL A 31 0.67 27.09 -2.70
CA VAL A 31 0.94 28.31 -1.94
C VAL A 31 0.77 28.07 -0.44
N ASP A 32 -0.24 27.30 -0.02
CA ASP A 32 -0.43 26.94 1.39
C ASP A 32 0.73 26.06 1.90
N VAL A 33 1.23 25.15 1.05
CA VAL A 33 2.42 24.34 1.35
C VAL A 33 3.67 25.22 1.49
N ALA A 34 3.91 26.13 0.55
CA ALA A 34 5.04 27.05 0.59
C ALA A 34 5.00 27.95 1.83
N ARG A 35 3.80 28.47 2.17
CA ARG A 35 3.57 29.27 3.38
C ARG A 35 3.85 28.47 4.66
N ALA A 36 3.40 27.22 4.73
CA ALA A 36 3.62 26.35 5.88
C ALA A 36 5.10 25.94 6.05
N LEU A 37 5.88 25.98 4.96
CA LEU A 37 7.33 25.73 4.95
C LEU A 37 8.17 27.00 5.13
N ASP A 38 7.57 28.18 5.19
CA ASP A 38 8.24 29.48 5.17
C ASP A 38 9.21 29.65 3.98
N VAL A 39 8.77 29.22 2.78
CA VAL A 39 9.56 29.33 1.54
C VAL A 39 8.75 29.98 0.42
N SER A 40 9.44 30.41 -0.64
CA SER A 40 8.78 30.85 -1.86
C SER A 40 8.06 29.69 -2.55
N HIS A 41 6.94 29.98 -3.22
CA HIS A 41 6.24 29.01 -4.07
C HIS A 41 7.17 28.44 -5.17
N GLY A 42 8.08 29.29 -5.69
CA GLY A 42 9.10 28.86 -6.66
C GLY A 42 10.04 27.78 -6.10
N SER A 43 10.34 27.80 -4.80
CA SER A 43 11.15 26.77 -4.15
C SER A 43 10.46 25.41 -4.17
N VAL A 44 9.14 25.36 -3.96
CA VAL A 44 8.36 24.11 -4.07
C VAL A 44 8.33 23.61 -5.51
N TYR A 45 8.13 24.49 -6.49
CA TYR A 45 8.11 24.12 -7.91
C TYR A 45 9.43 23.57 -8.44
N ARG A 46 10.57 23.92 -7.83
CA ARG A 46 11.87 23.31 -8.18
C ARG A 46 11.92 21.81 -7.90
N HIS A 47 11.18 21.33 -6.88
CA HIS A 47 11.09 19.92 -6.56
C HIS A 47 9.90 19.24 -7.26
N PHE A 48 8.77 19.95 -7.37
CA PHE A 48 7.54 19.42 -7.96
C PHE A 48 6.99 20.43 -8.97
N PRO A 49 7.30 20.29 -10.28
CA PRO A 49 7.06 21.31 -11.29
C PRO A 49 5.58 21.66 -11.53
N SER A 50 4.64 20.91 -10.95
CA SER A 50 3.22 21.19 -10.99
C SER A 50 2.49 20.73 -9.72
N LYS A 51 1.28 21.27 -9.48
CA LYS A 51 0.36 20.76 -8.46
C LYS A 51 0.06 19.27 -8.67
N ALA A 52 -0.06 18.84 -9.92
CA ALA A 52 -0.28 17.44 -10.29
C ALA A 52 0.90 16.55 -9.87
N SER A 53 2.14 16.95 -10.16
CA SER A 53 3.33 16.18 -9.74
C SER A 53 3.48 16.09 -8.23
N LEU A 54 3.12 17.14 -7.49
CA LEU A 54 3.13 17.10 -6.03
C LEU A 54 2.09 16.11 -5.49
N ARG A 55 0.88 16.15 -6.05
CA ARG A 55 -0.21 15.22 -5.72
C ARG A 55 0.11 13.76 -6.04
N GLU A 56 0.71 13.51 -7.21
CA GLU A 56 1.18 12.18 -7.60
C GLU A 56 2.26 11.65 -6.64
N ALA A 57 3.19 12.51 -6.23
CA ALA A 57 4.22 12.16 -5.26
C ALA A 57 3.64 11.84 -3.86
N VAL A 58 2.61 12.57 -3.41
CA VAL A 58 1.86 12.23 -2.19
C VAL A 58 1.20 10.86 -2.30
N ALA A 59 0.54 10.56 -3.43
CA ALA A 59 -0.07 9.26 -3.67
C ALA A 59 0.98 8.13 -3.66
N LYS A 60 2.10 8.34 -4.37
CA LYS A 60 3.22 7.39 -4.42
C LYS A 60 3.77 7.10 -3.02
N ARG A 61 4.08 8.14 -2.25
CA ARG A 61 4.59 8.02 -0.88
C ARG A 61 3.62 7.26 0.04
N TRP A 62 2.32 7.45 -0.13
CA TRP A 62 1.32 6.69 0.63
C TRP A 62 1.32 5.20 0.27
N LEU A 63 1.32 4.90 -1.03
CA LEU A 63 1.40 3.52 -1.54
C LEU A 63 2.69 2.83 -1.06
N GLU A 64 3.82 3.51 -1.10
CA GLU A 64 5.11 3.01 -0.62
C GLU A 64 5.13 2.69 0.86
N ARG A 65 4.49 3.53 1.70
CA ARG A 65 4.34 3.25 3.14
C ARG A 65 3.51 1.99 3.40
N VAL A 66 2.60 1.62 2.50
CA VAL A 66 1.86 0.35 2.58
C VAL A 66 2.71 -0.82 2.09
N SER A 67 3.48 -0.66 1.01
CA SER A 67 4.27 -1.77 0.44
C SER A 67 5.59 -2.06 1.15
N ALA A 68 6.20 -1.10 1.85
CA ALA A 68 7.53 -1.28 2.45
C ALA A 68 7.58 -2.38 3.54
N PRO A 69 6.62 -2.50 4.48
CA PRO A 69 6.59 -3.61 5.43
C PRO A 69 6.37 -4.97 4.73
N LEU A 70 5.60 -4.97 3.64
CA LEU A 70 5.26 -6.15 2.85
C LEU A 70 6.48 -6.70 2.12
N ALA A 71 7.30 -5.83 1.53
CA ALA A 71 8.56 -6.21 0.88
C ALA A 71 9.48 -6.97 1.85
N LYS A 72 9.62 -6.49 3.10
CA LYS A 72 10.43 -7.16 4.13
C LYS A 72 9.92 -8.57 4.47
N ILE A 73 8.61 -8.80 4.43
CA ILE A 73 8.01 -10.13 4.65
C ILE A 73 8.27 -11.03 3.44
N ALA A 74 8.13 -10.46 2.24
CA ALA A 74 8.36 -11.16 0.99
C ALA A 74 9.84 -11.52 0.76
N GLU A 75 10.79 -10.74 1.29
CA GLU A 75 12.23 -11.04 1.21
C GLU A 75 12.73 -11.82 2.43
N GLY A 76 11.86 -12.03 3.43
CA GLY A 76 12.22 -12.68 4.69
C GLY A 76 12.56 -14.17 4.53
N SER A 77 13.33 -14.69 5.48
CA SER A 77 13.60 -16.12 5.58
C SER A 77 12.47 -16.88 6.28
N GLY A 78 12.47 -18.21 6.15
CA GLY A 78 11.52 -19.10 6.82
C GLY A 78 10.47 -19.72 5.90
N PRO A 79 9.49 -20.45 6.48
CA PRO A 79 8.49 -21.18 5.71
C PRO A 79 7.62 -20.25 4.86
N ALA A 80 7.54 -20.52 3.56
CA ALA A 80 6.73 -19.74 2.62
C ALA A 80 5.23 -19.66 2.99
N PRO A 81 4.57 -20.73 3.49
CA PRO A 81 3.17 -20.64 3.96
C PRO A 81 2.95 -19.59 5.05
N ALA A 82 3.85 -19.55 6.05
CA ALA A 82 3.76 -18.57 7.14
C ALA A 82 4.05 -17.15 6.65
N ARG A 83 4.99 -16.99 5.70
CA ARG A 83 5.27 -15.69 5.06
C ARG A 83 4.06 -15.19 4.26
N LEU A 84 3.39 -16.06 3.49
CA LEU A 84 2.23 -15.68 2.69
C LEU A 84 1.05 -15.24 3.57
N ASP A 85 0.73 -16.02 4.62
CA ASP A 85 -0.31 -15.64 5.60
C ASP A 85 -0.01 -14.28 6.23
N LYS A 86 1.22 -14.11 6.74
CA LYS A 86 1.67 -12.86 7.36
C LYS A 86 1.61 -11.68 6.38
N TRP A 87 2.02 -11.88 5.14
CA TRP A 87 2.01 -10.85 4.11
C TRP A 87 0.57 -10.36 3.83
N LEU A 88 -0.36 -11.29 3.62
CA LEU A 88 -1.78 -10.95 3.35
C LEU A 88 -2.42 -10.25 4.54
N ARG A 89 -2.23 -10.76 5.77
CA ARG A 89 -2.74 -10.11 6.99
C ARG A 89 -2.15 -8.71 7.20
N THR A 90 -0.86 -8.53 6.91
CA THR A 90 -0.20 -7.23 7.03
C THR A 90 -0.77 -6.24 6.00
N LEU A 91 -1.05 -6.69 4.77
CA LEU A 91 -1.68 -5.86 3.75
C LEU A 91 -3.08 -5.41 4.21
N PHE A 92 -3.89 -6.34 4.71
CA PHE A 92 -5.26 -6.04 5.15
C PHE A 92 -5.24 -5.07 6.33
N ALA A 93 -4.44 -5.35 7.36
CA ALA A 93 -4.29 -4.48 8.52
C ALA A 93 -3.80 -3.07 8.14
N ALA A 94 -2.79 -2.96 7.27
CA ALA A 94 -2.27 -1.66 6.84
C ALA A 94 -3.32 -0.80 6.11
N LYS A 95 -4.27 -1.42 5.41
CA LYS A 95 -5.40 -0.71 4.79
C LYS A 95 -6.48 -0.38 5.81
N HIS A 96 -6.87 -1.32 6.67
CA HIS A 96 -7.93 -1.13 7.66
C HIS A 96 -7.57 -0.07 8.70
N THR A 97 -6.36 -0.13 9.27
CA THR A 97 -5.88 0.86 10.27
C THR A 97 -5.91 2.28 9.71
N ARG A 98 -5.53 2.48 8.45
CA ARG A 98 -5.56 3.80 7.83
C ARG A 98 -6.97 4.34 7.60
N VAL A 99 -7.92 3.45 7.30
CA VAL A 99 -9.35 3.83 7.21
C VAL A 99 -9.86 4.29 8.57
N SER A 100 -9.49 3.60 9.65
CA SER A 100 -9.96 3.91 10.99
C SER A 100 -9.28 5.14 11.62
N GLU A 101 -7.98 5.34 11.39
CA GLU A 101 -7.20 6.41 12.02
C GLU A 101 -7.44 7.78 11.37
N ASP A 102 -7.59 7.83 10.05
CA ASP A 102 -7.72 9.10 9.32
C ASP A 102 -8.63 8.92 8.07
N PRO A 103 -9.97 8.80 8.26
CA PRO A 103 -10.90 8.53 7.17
C PRO A 103 -10.89 9.60 6.07
N GLU A 104 -10.77 10.87 6.44
CA GLU A 104 -10.75 12.00 5.50
C GLU A 104 -9.46 12.00 4.65
N MET A 105 -8.31 11.76 5.27
CA MET A 105 -7.06 11.63 4.53
C MET A 105 -7.04 10.35 3.70
N PHE A 106 -7.64 9.25 4.18
CA PHE A 106 -7.80 8.04 3.38
C PHE A 106 -8.60 8.32 2.10
N ALA A 107 -9.75 8.99 2.20
CA ALA A 107 -10.54 9.41 1.04
C ALA A 107 -9.74 10.32 0.08
N THR A 108 -8.92 11.22 0.64
CA THR A 108 -7.98 12.04 -0.15
C THR A 108 -6.97 11.18 -0.91
N TYR A 109 -6.31 10.22 -0.24
CA TYR A 109 -5.39 9.29 -0.90
C TYR A 109 -6.07 8.46 -1.99
N LEU A 110 -7.32 8.03 -1.79
CA LEU A 110 -8.06 7.30 -2.83
C LEU A 110 -8.30 8.14 -4.07
N THR A 111 -8.63 9.41 -3.88
CA THR A 111 -8.86 10.34 -4.99
C THR A 111 -7.55 10.57 -5.74
N LEU A 112 -6.47 10.86 -5.02
CA LEU A 112 -5.13 11.04 -5.60
C LEU A 112 -4.63 9.78 -6.32
N ALA A 113 -4.88 8.60 -5.74
CA ALA A 113 -4.51 7.31 -6.35
C ALA A 113 -5.29 7.06 -7.65
N ARG A 114 -6.59 7.39 -7.71
CA ARG A 114 -7.40 7.28 -8.94
C ARG A 114 -6.88 8.19 -10.06
N GLU A 115 -6.45 9.39 -9.71
CA GLU A 115 -5.81 10.32 -10.65
C GLU A 115 -4.43 9.80 -11.12
N ALA A 116 -3.68 9.14 -10.22
CA ALA A 116 -2.36 8.57 -10.48
C ALA A 116 -2.40 7.12 -11.00
N CYS A 117 -3.14 6.87 -12.09
CA CYS A 117 -3.38 5.52 -12.62
C CYS A 117 -2.09 4.70 -12.85
N LYS A 118 -1.03 5.32 -13.40
CA LYS A 118 0.28 4.66 -13.61
C LYS A 118 0.92 4.23 -12.30
N THR A 119 0.92 5.08 -11.28
CA THR A 119 1.49 4.81 -9.95
C THR A 119 0.74 3.70 -9.24
N VAL A 120 -0.60 3.68 -9.32
CA VAL A 120 -1.41 2.59 -8.77
C VAL A 120 -1.15 1.27 -9.48
N LYS A 121 -1.04 1.28 -10.81
CA LYS A 121 -0.72 0.08 -11.58
C LYS A 121 0.65 -0.49 -11.17
N ALA A 122 1.68 0.35 -11.12
CA ALA A 122 3.02 -0.07 -10.71
C ALA A 122 3.04 -0.61 -9.26
N HIS A 123 2.27 0.01 -8.35
CA HIS A 123 2.14 -0.50 -6.99
C HIS A 123 1.47 -1.87 -6.93
N LYS A 124 0.38 -2.09 -7.66
CA LYS A 124 -0.29 -3.40 -7.74
C LYS A 124 0.61 -4.48 -8.33
N GLU A 125 1.38 -4.12 -9.37
CA GLU A 125 2.39 -5.00 -9.97
C GLU A 125 3.45 -5.37 -8.92
N SER A 126 4.02 -4.39 -8.21
CA SER A 126 5.00 -4.64 -7.14
C SER A 126 4.46 -5.53 -6.01
N LEU A 127 3.21 -5.33 -5.57
CA LEU A 127 2.59 -6.21 -4.58
C LEU A 127 2.40 -7.63 -5.10
N THR A 128 2.07 -7.78 -6.38
CA THR A 128 1.95 -9.09 -7.03
C THR A 128 3.31 -9.77 -7.14
N ASP A 129 4.37 -9.03 -7.51
CA ASP A 129 5.75 -9.53 -7.58
C ASP A 129 6.22 -10.09 -6.22
N GLN A 130 5.83 -9.41 -5.13
CA GLN A 130 6.16 -9.87 -3.77
C GLN A 130 5.47 -11.20 -3.42
N VAL A 131 4.20 -11.37 -3.79
CA VAL A 131 3.50 -12.65 -3.58
C VAL A 131 4.10 -13.75 -4.46
N GLU A 132 4.43 -13.43 -5.71
CA GLU A 132 5.11 -14.36 -6.63
C GLU A 132 6.45 -14.85 -6.07
N LEU A 133 7.23 -13.96 -5.45
CA LEU A 133 8.48 -14.33 -4.78
C LEU A 133 8.23 -15.36 -3.66
N ILE A 134 7.24 -15.11 -2.80
CA ILE A 134 6.89 -16.04 -1.72
C ILE A 134 6.43 -17.39 -2.28
N LEU A 135 5.60 -17.39 -3.33
CA LEU A 135 5.13 -18.62 -3.97
C LEU A 135 6.30 -19.41 -4.59
N SER A 136 7.20 -18.73 -5.28
CA SER A 136 8.39 -19.32 -5.89
C SER A 136 9.31 -19.95 -4.84
N ASP A 137 9.50 -19.29 -3.70
CA ASP A 137 10.22 -19.85 -2.57
C ASP A 137 9.53 -21.09 -2.00
N GLY A 138 8.21 -21.07 -1.87
CA GLY A 138 7.45 -22.22 -1.37
C GLY A 138 7.48 -23.43 -2.29
N VAL A 139 7.53 -23.21 -3.61
CA VAL A 139 7.77 -24.30 -4.58
C VAL A 139 9.17 -24.89 -4.39
N LYS A 140 10.21 -24.06 -4.24
CA LYS A 140 11.58 -24.52 -3.96
C LYS A 140 11.68 -25.28 -2.62
N GLN A 141 10.94 -24.86 -1.62
CA GLN A 141 10.85 -25.51 -0.31
C GLN A 141 10.04 -26.82 -0.36
N GLY A 142 9.34 -27.11 -1.47
CA GLY A 142 8.39 -28.22 -1.56
C GLY A 142 7.14 -28.04 -0.71
N ALA A 143 6.86 -26.83 -0.24
CA ALA A 143 5.69 -26.48 0.55
C ALA A 143 4.46 -26.20 -0.33
N PHE A 144 4.68 -25.68 -1.54
CA PHE A 144 3.61 -25.35 -2.49
C PHE A 144 3.70 -26.16 -3.79
N GLN A 145 2.55 -26.50 -4.36
CA GLN A 145 2.41 -26.98 -5.72
C GLN A 145 1.76 -25.89 -6.59
N VAL A 146 2.61 -25.10 -7.25
CA VAL A 146 2.19 -24.00 -8.11
C VAL A 146 2.92 -24.09 -9.44
N THR A 147 2.18 -24.16 -10.55
CA THR A 147 2.75 -24.26 -11.90
C THR A 147 3.18 -22.89 -12.44
N ASP A 148 2.35 -21.87 -12.24
CA ASP A 148 2.63 -20.49 -12.65
C ASP A 148 2.50 -19.58 -11.41
N ALA A 149 3.64 -19.22 -10.82
CA ALA A 149 3.69 -18.40 -9.63
C ALA A 149 3.13 -17.00 -9.89
N LYS A 150 3.30 -16.45 -11.09
CA LYS A 150 2.83 -15.12 -11.44
C LYS A 150 1.31 -15.08 -11.55
N ALA A 151 0.74 -16.00 -12.31
CA ALA A 151 -0.70 -16.10 -12.47
C ALA A 151 -1.38 -16.39 -11.12
N THR A 152 -0.79 -17.27 -10.31
CA THR A 152 -1.30 -17.60 -8.98
C THR A 152 -1.24 -16.40 -8.02
N ALA A 153 -0.15 -15.63 -8.03
CA ALA A 153 -0.04 -14.41 -7.25
C ALA A 153 -1.13 -13.39 -7.60
N ARG A 154 -1.40 -13.19 -8.90
CA ARG A 154 -2.50 -12.33 -9.38
C ARG A 154 -3.85 -12.84 -8.88
N ALA A 155 -4.12 -14.13 -9.03
CA ALA A 155 -5.36 -14.74 -8.58
C ALA A 155 -5.59 -14.58 -7.07
N ILE A 156 -4.55 -14.76 -6.24
CA ILE A 156 -4.62 -14.53 -4.78
C ILE A 156 -4.95 -13.06 -4.49
N PHE A 157 -4.29 -12.13 -5.17
CA PHE A 157 -4.50 -10.69 -4.96
C PHE A 157 -5.94 -10.27 -5.32
N GLU A 158 -6.47 -10.81 -6.42
CA GLU A 158 -7.85 -10.58 -6.88
C GLU A 158 -8.88 -11.24 -5.96
N ALA A 159 -8.67 -12.51 -5.59
CA ALA A 159 -9.56 -13.26 -4.70
C ALA A 159 -9.69 -12.63 -3.30
N THR A 160 -8.65 -11.93 -2.85
CA THR A 160 -8.62 -11.25 -1.55
C THR A 160 -8.98 -9.77 -1.63
N SER A 161 -9.33 -9.24 -2.81
CA SER A 161 -9.60 -7.81 -3.05
C SER A 161 -10.61 -7.19 -2.07
N ARG A 162 -11.61 -7.94 -1.62
CA ARG A 162 -12.60 -7.48 -0.62
C ARG A 162 -11.96 -7.01 0.70
N PHE A 163 -10.77 -7.51 1.05
CA PHE A 163 -10.10 -7.22 2.32
C PHE A 163 -9.00 -6.15 2.22
N HIS A 164 -8.76 -5.56 1.06
CA HIS A 164 -7.72 -4.54 0.90
C HIS A 164 -8.01 -3.46 -0.14
N HIS A 165 -8.91 -3.73 -1.08
CA HIS A 165 -9.28 -2.77 -2.09
C HIS A 165 -10.23 -1.71 -1.48
N PRO A 166 -9.90 -0.42 -1.56
CA PRO A 166 -10.65 0.64 -0.87
C PRO A 166 -12.13 0.76 -1.22
N ALA A 167 -12.55 0.24 -2.38
CA ALA A 167 -13.96 0.17 -2.77
C ALA A 167 -14.82 -0.66 -1.80
N HIS A 168 -14.21 -1.51 -0.96
CA HIS A 168 -14.89 -2.32 0.06
C HIS A 168 -14.70 -1.78 1.47
N SER A 169 -14.16 -0.56 1.64
CA SER A 169 -13.76 -0.04 2.96
C SER A 169 -14.91 0.06 3.97
N GLU A 170 -16.14 0.30 3.51
CA GLU A 170 -17.33 0.32 4.37
C GLU A 170 -17.61 -1.05 5.02
N GLU A 171 -17.25 -2.14 4.34
CA GLU A 171 -17.45 -3.51 4.81
C GLU A 171 -16.42 -3.93 5.88
N TRP A 172 -15.32 -3.17 6.06
CA TRP A 172 -14.22 -3.54 6.94
C TRP A 172 -14.54 -3.36 8.43
N SER A 173 -15.66 -2.71 8.74
CA SER A 173 -16.18 -2.57 10.09
C SER A 173 -17.01 -3.77 10.57
N ASP A 174 -17.30 -4.74 9.69
CA ASP A 174 -18.10 -5.92 10.02
C ASP A 174 -17.41 -6.77 11.12
N PRO A 175 -18.08 -7.04 12.26
CA PRO A 175 -17.54 -7.88 13.33
C PRO A 175 -17.15 -9.29 12.90
N GLN A 176 -17.75 -9.81 11.82
CA GLN A 176 -17.43 -11.14 11.26
C GLN A 176 -16.24 -11.14 10.32
N LEU A 177 -15.71 -9.97 9.93
CA LEU A 177 -14.62 -9.84 8.98
C LEU A 177 -13.37 -10.67 9.36
N PRO A 178 -12.90 -10.70 10.63
CA PRO A 178 -11.74 -11.52 11.00
C PRO A 178 -11.94 -13.00 10.69
N ALA A 179 -13.12 -13.55 11.02
CA ALA A 179 -13.44 -14.96 10.74
C ALA A 179 -13.49 -15.25 9.23
N ARG A 180 -13.98 -14.30 8.41
CA ARG A 180 -13.97 -14.43 6.95
C ARG A 180 -12.55 -14.38 6.37
N ILE A 181 -11.69 -13.50 6.89
CA ILE A 181 -10.27 -13.46 6.54
C ILE A 181 -9.62 -14.82 6.86
N ASP A 182 -9.82 -15.35 8.07
CA ASP A 182 -9.25 -16.63 8.47
C ASP A 182 -9.72 -17.78 7.57
N ALA A 183 -11.01 -17.84 7.24
CA ALA A 183 -11.57 -18.86 6.37
C ALA A 183 -10.98 -18.80 4.96
N VAL A 184 -10.85 -17.60 4.37
CA VAL A 184 -10.29 -17.41 3.03
C VAL A 184 -8.79 -17.74 3.01
N LEU A 185 -8.02 -17.27 3.98
CA LEU A 185 -6.58 -17.55 4.04
C LEU A 185 -6.32 -19.05 4.24
N ALA A 186 -7.10 -19.72 5.10
CA ALA A 186 -6.99 -21.16 5.29
C ALA A 186 -7.34 -21.94 4.01
N LEU A 187 -8.37 -21.50 3.26
CA LEU A 187 -8.73 -22.12 1.97
C LEU A 187 -7.61 -21.94 0.93
N LEU A 188 -7.08 -20.71 0.79
CA LEU A 188 -6.01 -20.40 -0.15
C LEU A 188 -4.74 -21.19 0.17
N LEU A 189 -4.29 -21.20 1.42
CA LEU A 189 -3.08 -21.92 1.82
C LEU A 189 -3.20 -23.42 1.56
N ARG A 190 -4.31 -24.04 1.94
CA ARG A 190 -4.56 -25.47 1.64
C ARG A 190 -4.60 -25.75 0.14
N GLY A 191 -5.18 -24.85 -0.65
CA GLY A 191 -5.23 -25.00 -2.11
C GLY A 191 -3.86 -24.93 -2.79
N LEU A 192 -2.86 -24.36 -2.12
CA LEU A 192 -1.49 -24.26 -2.61
C LEU A 192 -0.59 -25.40 -2.12
N GLU A 193 -0.98 -26.14 -1.07
CA GLU A 193 -0.13 -27.15 -0.43
C GLU A 193 0.36 -28.21 -1.42
N ALA A 194 1.65 -28.54 -1.35
CA ALA A 194 2.18 -29.67 -2.09
C ALA A 194 1.61 -30.99 -1.53
N PRO A 195 1.30 -31.98 -2.39
CA PRO A 195 0.79 -33.26 -1.96
C PRO A 195 1.78 -33.94 -1.03
N ARG A 196 1.28 -34.45 0.10
CA ARG A 196 2.10 -35.26 1.01
C ARG A 196 2.64 -36.46 0.23
N LYS A 197 3.97 -36.57 0.14
CA LYS A 197 4.62 -37.80 -0.32
C LYS A 197 4.23 -38.90 0.67
N ARG A 198 3.46 -39.88 0.17
CA ARG A 198 3.14 -41.11 0.91
C ARG A 198 4.39 -41.98 1.03
#